data_AF-H6N5P9-F1
#
_entry.id   AF-H6N5P9-F1
#
_cell.length_a   1.000
_cell.length_b   1.000
_cell.length_c   1.000
_cell.angle_alpha   90.00
_cell.angle_beta   90.00
_cell.angle_gamma   90.00
#
_symmetry.space_group_name_H-M   'P 1'
#
loop_
_entity.id
_entity.type
_entity.pdbx_description
1 polymer ?
#
loop_
_entity_poly.entity_id
_entity_poly.type
_entity_poly.pdbx_seq_one_letter_code
_entity_poly.pdbx_strand_id
1 'polypeptide(L)'
;MTAITKVGIGLASCAGVTGTGIVGVHYHSVETIGSKIKNSVLGIDKDFDDAWSDQFKKLEQESEITGSLKTIKDKYKGNNKEGGQAVKRWCQRVYESTYKSKLMGPNEDYLKNAKKFCILTLSERLSNAIQSSDKILSFENNTDESSYKSNYDKIKSHDDNTMGALPKELSDLRNHQDQSSTKWNVIQSFCKKKIPTPFTNMDDFKIVKKYCTKDSST
;
A
#
# COMPACT_ATOMS: atom_id res chain seq x y z
N MET A 1 -57.15 23.78 19.25
CA MET A 1 -57.83 23.83 17.93
C MET A 1 -56.92 24.55 16.96
N THR A 2 -56.63 23.85 15.85
CA THR A 2 -56.33 24.38 14.50
C THR A 2 -55.17 25.37 14.29
N ALA A 3 -54.15 24.86 13.61
CA ALA A 3 -53.15 25.61 12.84
C ALA A 3 -53.78 26.21 11.57
N ILE A 4 -53.28 27.38 11.13
CA ILE A 4 -53.35 27.81 9.73
C ILE A 4 -52.01 28.41 9.32
N THR A 5 -51.27 27.65 8.51
CA THR A 5 -50.08 28.07 7.77
C THR A 5 -50.52 28.65 6.42
N LYS A 6 -50.02 29.82 6.02
CA LYS A 6 -50.07 30.28 4.63
C LYS A 6 -48.79 29.85 3.91
N VAL A 7 -48.94 29.00 2.90
CA VAL A 7 -47.89 28.61 1.95
C VAL A 7 -47.98 29.51 0.72
N GLY A 8 -46.86 30.13 0.36
CA GLY A 8 -46.68 30.82 -0.93
C GLY A 8 -46.05 29.88 -1.95
N ILE A 9 -46.69 29.79 -3.11
CA ILE A 9 -46.35 28.93 -4.26
C ILE A 9 -45.63 29.74 -5.34
N GLY A 10 -44.59 29.16 -5.93
CA GLY A 10 -44.05 29.49 -7.25
C GLY A 10 -42.92 28.49 -7.56
N LEU A 11 -42.83 27.78 -8.68
CA LEU A 11 -43.48 27.83 -9.99
C LEU A 11 -43.62 26.39 -10.53
N ALA A 12 -44.62 26.17 -11.40
CA ALA A 12 -44.87 24.95 -12.17
C ALA A 12 -43.80 24.75 -13.27
N SER A 13 -43.39 23.52 -13.63
CA SER A 13 -44.14 22.68 -14.57
C SER A 13 -43.86 21.16 -14.44
N CYS A 14 -44.96 20.39 -14.35
CA CYS A 14 -45.29 19.03 -14.87
C CYS A 14 -44.17 17.96 -14.99
N ALA A 15 -44.26 16.73 -14.47
CA ALA A 15 -45.37 15.91 -13.98
C ALA A 15 -44.86 14.77 -13.05
N GLY A 16 -45.66 14.37 -12.06
CA GLY A 16 -45.55 13.08 -11.36
C GLY A 16 -45.22 13.10 -9.86
N VAL A 17 -46.12 13.60 -9.02
CA VAL A 17 -46.20 13.31 -7.56
C VAL A 17 -46.57 11.82 -7.42
N THR A 18 -45.99 10.99 -6.57
CA THR A 18 -46.22 10.95 -5.11
C THR A 18 -45.29 9.91 -4.47
N GLY A 19 -44.69 10.26 -3.34
CA GLY A 19 -44.04 9.27 -2.49
C GLY A 19 -43.19 9.92 -1.41
N THR A 20 -43.82 10.36 -0.33
CA THR A 20 -43.15 10.46 0.97
C THR A 20 -42.70 9.05 1.37
N GLY A 21 -41.55 8.65 0.86
CA GLY A 21 -40.87 7.42 1.21
C GLY A 21 -39.82 7.75 2.27
N ILE A 22 -40.16 7.45 3.53
CA ILE A 22 -39.29 7.02 4.62
C ILE A 22 -37.82 7.45 4.46
N VAL A 23 -37.37 8.34 5.34
CA VAL A 23 -35.94 8.50 5.68
C VAL A 23 -35.47 7.16 6.28
N GLY A 24 -35.22 6.20 5.40
CA GLY A 24 -34.64 4.91 5.70
C GLY A 24 -33.14 5.09 5.49
N VAL A 25 -32.41 5.09 6.59
CA VAL A 25 -30.95 4.97 6.61
C VAL A 25 -30.50 3.75 5.80
N HIS A 26 -30.27 3.93 4.49
CA HIS A 26 -29.70 2.94 3.58
C HIS A 26 -28.16 2.97 3.60
N TYR A 27 -27.56 3.13 4.77
CA TYR A 27 -26.10 3.12 4.94
C TYR A 27 -25.49 1.71 5.04
N HIS A 28 -26.28 0.63 5.01
CA HIS A 28 -25.83 -0.73 5.32
C HIS A 28 -25.43 -1.61 4.12
N SER A 29 -25.21 -1.07 2.92
CA SER A 29 -24.87 -1.94 1.76
C SER A 29 -23.92 -1.30 0.75
N VAL A 30 -23.24 -0.22 1.12
CA VAL A 30 -22.21 0.38 0.27
C VAL A 30 -20.86 -0.22 0.66
N GLU A 31 -20.30 -1.01 -0.24
CA GLU A 31 -18.91 -1.45 -0.14
C GLU A 31 -18.03 -0.41 -0.83
N THR A 32 -17.02 0.12 -0.15
CA THR A 32 -16.06 1.06 -0.74
C THR A 32 -14.84 0.32 -1.29
N ILE A 33 -14.11 0.94 -2.21
CA ILE A 33 -12.81 0.43 -2.66
C ILE A 33 -11.86 0.28 -1.46
N GLY A 34 -11.85 1.26 -0.55
CA GLY A 34 -11.04 1.22 0.68
C GLY A 34 -11.31 -0.04 1.49
N SER A 35 -12.57 -0.47 1.62
CA SER A 35 -12.92 -1.70 2.34
C SER A 35 -12.33 -2.97 1.70
N LYS A 36 -12.09 -2.98 0.38
CA LYS A 36 -11.48 -4.11 -0.35
C LYS A 36 -9.95 -4.17 -0.26
N ILE A 37 -9.29 -3.07 0.05
CA ILE A 37 -7.82 -2.98 0.06
C ILE A 37 -7.23 -2.48 1.39
N LYS A 38 -8.06 -2.32 2.43
CA LYS A 38 -7.76 -1.62 3.68
C LYS A 38 -6.38 -1.93 4.28
N ASN A 39 -6.00 -3.21 4.32
CA ASN A 39 -4.78 -3.66 4.99
C ASN A 39 -3.53 -3.64 4.08
N SER A 40 -3.68 -3.20 2.84
CA SER A 40 -2.63 -3.21 1.82
C SER A 40 -2.24 -1.82 1.34
N VAL A 41 -2.91 -0.79 1.87
CA VAL A 41 -2.72 0.60 1.44
C VAL A 41 -1.38 1.14 1.90
N LEU A 42 -0.67 1.79 0.97
CA LEU A 42 0.57 2.52 1.27
C LEU A 42 0.33 3.62 2.31
N GLY A 43 1.26 3.78 3.25
CA GLY A 43 1.15 4.79 4.31
C GLY A 43 1.08 6.22 3.77
N ILE A 44 0.45 7.11 4.53
CA ILE A 44 0.21 8.50 4.13
C ILE A 44 1.14 9.51 4.83
N ASP A 45 1.97 9.05 5.75
CA ASP A 45 2.91 9.92 6.45
C ASP A 45 4.09 10.30 5.54
N LYS A 46 4.84 11.34 5.94
CA LYS A 46 5.99 11.87 5.18
C LYS A 46 7.06 10.80 4.88
N ASP A 47 7.16 9.78 5.73
CA ASP A 47 8.16 8.71 5.57
C ASP A 47 7.87 7.81 4.35
N PHE A 48 6.66 7.93 3.77
CA PHE A 48 6.24 7.24 2.55
C PHE A 48 6.35 8.09 1.29
N ASP A 49 6.83 9.34 1.35
CA ASP A 49 6.85 10.25 0.20
C ASP A 49 7.71 9.71 -0.96
N ASP A 50 8.82 9.02 -0.67
CA ASP A 50 9.62 8.34 -1.68
C ASP A 50 8.84 7.19 -2.34
N ALA A 51 8.08 6.43 -1.57
CA ALA A 51 7.27 5.33 -2.07
C ALA A 51 6.11 5.83 -2.96
N TRP A 52 5.54 7.00 -2.64
CA TRP A 52 4.58 7.67 -3.52
C TRP A 52 5.24 8.17 -4.81
N SER A 53 6.48 8.64 -4.73
CA SER A 53 7.26 9.00 -5.91
C SER A 53 7.53 7.78 -6.81
N ASP A 54 7.80 6.63 -6.20
CA ASP A 54 7.97 5.36 -6.92
C ASP A 54 6.66 4.91 -7.61
N GLN A 55 5.51 5.07 -6.96
CA GLN A 55 4.20 4.82 -7.58
C GLN A 55 3.94 5.73 -8.78
N PHE A 56 4.39 6.98 -8.73
CA PHE A 56 4.28 7.88 -9.88
C PHE A 56 5.20 7.45 -11.03
N LYS A 57 6.44 7.02 -10.78
CA LYS A 57 7.32 6.45 -11.83
C LYS A 57 6.66 5.25 -12.51
N LYS A 58 6.01 4.37 -11.72
CA LYS A 58 5.24 3.22 -12.24
C LYS A 58 4.08 3.69 -13.12
N LEU A 59 3.36 4.73 -12.70
CA LEU A 59 2.31 5.36 -13.50
C LEU A 59 2.84 5.95 -14.82
N GLU A 60 4.01 6.59 -14.81
CA GLU A 60 4.62 7.14 -16.03
C GLU A 60 4.95 6.07 -17.07
N GLN A 61 5.31 4.86 -16.62
CA GLN A 61 5.61 3.73 -17.50
C GLN A 61 4.35 3.04 -18.06
N GLU A 62 3.16 3.36 -17.54
CA GLU A 62 1.92 2.69 -17.94
C GLU A 62 1.37 3.20 -19.28
N SER A 63 1.14 2.30 -20.24
CA SER A 63 0.54 2.65 -21.54
C SER A 63 -0.99 2.76 -21.49
N GLU A 64 -1.65 1.92 -20.69
CA GLU A 64 -3.12 1.82 -20.63
C GLU A 64 -3.70 2.54 -19.41
N ILE A 65 -3.55 3.86 -19.38
CA ILE A 65 -4.07 4.71 -18.30
C ILE A 65 -5.14 5.68 -18.81
N THR A 66 -6.25 5.79 -18.08
CA THR A 66 -7.39 6.66 -18.45
C THR A 66 -7.82 7.54 -17.27
N GLY A 67 -8.68 8.52 -17.55
CA GLY A 67 -9.30 9.37 -16.53
C GLY A 67 -8.29 10.15 -15.67
N SER A 68 -8.57 10.23 -14.37
CA SER A 68 -7.78 11.05 -13.42
C SER A 68 -6.31 10.67 -13.35
N LEU A 69 -5.97 9.38 -13.49
CA LEU A 69 -4.59 8.92 -13.46
C LEU A 69 -3.81 9.38 -14.71
N LYS A 70 -4.45 9.40 -15.88
CA LYS A 70 -3.86 10.00 -17.09
C LYS A 70 -3.58 11.48 -16.89
N THR A 71 -4.53 12.23 -16.33
CA THR A 71 -4.33 13.65 -16.03
C THR A 71 -3.17 13.88 -15.06
N ILE A 72 -3.02 13.03 -14.04
CA ILE A 72 -1.88 13.10 -13.10
C ILE A 72 -0.56 12.83 -13.83
N LYS A 73 -0.50 11.75 -14.63
CA LYS A 73 0.67 11.41 -15.44
C LYS A 73 1.10 12.57 -16.35
N ASP A 74 0.17 13.10 -17.13
CA ASP A 74 0.47 14.14 -18.13
C ASP A 74 0.89 15.46 -17.46
N LYS A 75 0.24 15.82 -16.34
CA LYS A 75 0.50 17.09 -15.64
C LYS A 75 1.85 17.12 -14.91
N TYR A 76 2.24 16.01 -14.28
CA TYR A 76 3.44 15.96 -13.42
C TYR A 76 4.61 15.22 -14.06
N LYS A 77 4.56 15.00 -15.38
CA LYS A 77 5.60 14.29 -16.13
C LYS A 77 6.99 14.83 -15.82
N GLY A 78 7.91 13.93 -15.43
CA GLY A 78 9.27 14.30 -15.05
C GLY A 78 9.42 14.96 -13.67
N ASN A 79 8.33 15.20 -12.93
CA ASN A 79 8.34 15.69 -11.55
C ASN A 79 7.81 14.61 -10.59
N ASN A 80 8.67 13.64 -10.27
CA ASN A 80 8.32 12.47 -9.46
C ASN A 80 7.77 12.83 -8.07
N LYS A 81 8.27 13.91 -7.46
CA LYS A 81 7.85 14.31 -6.11
C LYS A 81 6.42 14.83 -6.11
N GLU A 82 6.10 15.80 -6.97
CA GLU A 82 4.75 16.35 -7.06
C GLU A 82 3.77 15.34 -7.65
N GLY A 83 4.21 14.55 -8.64
CA GLY A 83 3.45 13.45 -9.21
C GLY A 83 3.09 12.40 -8.15
N GLY A 84 4.04 12.03 -7.29
CA GLY A 84 3.80 11.12 -6.16
C GLY A 84 2.74 11.65 -5.19
N GLN A 85 2.82 12.94 -4.83
CA GLN A 85 1.79 13.57 -3.98
C GLN A 85 0.43 13.63 -4.66
N ALA A 86 0.38 13.79 -5.98
CA ALA A 86 -0.87 13.75 -6.74
C ALA A 86 -1.49 12.34 -6.76
N VAL A 87 -0.67 11.29 -6.93
CA VAL A 87 -1.12 9.89 -6.84
C VAL A 87 -1.63 9.58 -5.43
N LYS A 88 -0.92 10.00 -4.39
CA LYS A 88 -1.34 9.88 -2.98
C LYS A 88 -2.73 10.45 -2.74
N ARG A 89 -2.96 11.71 -3.16
CA ARG A 89 -4.27 12.38 -3.04
C ARG A 89 -5.36 11.71 -3.88
N TRP A 90 -5.01 11.17 -5.03
CA TRP A 90 -5.94 10.37 -5.83
C TRP A 90 -6.36 9.11 -5.07
N CYS A 91 -5.41 8.34 -4.53
CA CYS A 91 -5.67 7.15 -3.74
C CYS A 91 -6.55 7.44 -2.51
N GLN A 92 -6.31 8.53 -1.79
CA GLN A 92 -7.15 8.95 -0.65
C GLN A 92 -8.63 9.11 -1.06
N ARG A 93 -8.91 9.73 -2.21
CA ARG A 93 -10.28 9.86 -2.75
C ARG A 93 -10.84 8.53 -3.25
N VAL A 94 -10.00 7.68 -3.83
CA VAL A 94 -10.38 6.35 -4.31
C VAL A 94 -10.89 5.48 -3.15
N TYR A 95 -10.29 5.58 -1.97
CA TYR A 95 -10.70 4.74 -0.81
C TYR A 95 -12.14 4.97 -0.36
N GLU A 96 -12.64 6.20 -0.50
CA GLU A 96 -14.00 6.60 -0.16
C GLU A 96 -15.01 6.26 -1.27
N SER A 97 -14.52 5.92 -2.46
CA SER A 97 -15.38 5.67 -3.60
C SER A 97 -16.12 4.34 -3.48
N THR A 98 -17.38 4.33 -3.92
CA THR A 98 -18.23 3.13 -3.96
C THR A 98 -17.65 2.10 -4.92
N TYR A 99 -17.33 0.92 -4.38
CA TYR A 99 -17.03 -0.28 -5.17
C TYR A 99 -18.32 -0.94 -5.64
N LYS A 100 -19.27 -1.19 -4.72
CA LYS A 100 -20.53 -1.87 -5.00
C LYS A 100 -21.65 -1.32 -4.11
N SER A 101 -22.86 -1.25 -4.64
CA SER A 101 -24.06 -0.94 -3.87
C SER A 101 -25.25 -1.79 -4.31
N LYS A 102 -26.43 -1.59 -3.69
CA LYS A 102 -27.66 -2.23 -4.13
C LYS A 102 -28.12 -1.81 -5.53
N LEU A 103 -27.74 -0.59 -5.96
CA LEU A 103 -28.18 0.00 -7.22
C LEU A 103 -27.13 -0.10 -8.33
N MET A 104 -25.90 -0.48 -7.98
CA MET A 104 -24.76 -0.44 -8.89
C MET A 104 -23.88 -1.66 -8.67
N GLY A 105 -23.54 -2.35 -9.77
CA GLY A 105 -22.63 -3.49 -9.78
C GLY A 105 -21.21 -3.11 -9.36
N PRO A 106 -20.33 -4.11 -9.17
CA PRO A 106 -18.95 -3.88 -8.75
C PRO A 106 -18.16 -3.07 -9.79
N ASN A 107 -17.41 -2.07 -9.32
CA ASN A 107 -16.51 -1.29 -10.15
C ASN A 107 -15.10 -1.91 -10.17
N GLU A 108 -14.96 -3.00 -10.93
CA GLU A 108 -13.73 -3.81 -10.97
C GLU A 108 -12.54 -3.05 -11.56
N ASP A 109 -12.76 -2.22 -12.60
CA ASP A 109 -11.67 -1.45 -13.21
C ASP A 109 -11.09 -0.43 -12.25
N TYR A 110 -11.95 0.22 -11.45
CA TYR A 110 -11.49 1.18 -10.46
C TYR A 110 -10.77 0.48 -9.29
N LEU A 111 -11.23 -0.70 -8.87
CA LEU A 111 -10.53 -1.52 -7.89
C LEU A 111 -9.17 -2.02 -8.42
N LYS A 112 -9.10 -2.42 -9.69
CA LYS A 112 -7.85 -2.84 -10.36
C LYS A 112 -6.84 -1.71 -10.37
N ASN A 113 -7.26 -0.50 -10.75
CA ASN A 113 -6.40 0.69 -10.72
C ASN A 113 -5.96 1.04 -9.29
N ALA A 114 -6.86 0.97 -8.31
CA ALA A 114 -6.52 1.18 -6.90
C ALA A 114 -5.47 0.19 -6.42
N LYS A 115 -5.65 -1.11 -6.71
CA LYS A 115 -4.66 -2.15 -6.37
C LYS A 115 -3.31 -1.90 -7.03
N LYS A 116 -3.28 -1.37 -8.25
CA LYS A 116 -2.05 -1.16 -9.02
C LYS A 116 -1.22 0.03 -8.54
N PHE A 117 -1.88 1.13 -8.16
CA PHE A 117 -1.22 2.42 -7.89
C PHE A 117 -1.32 2.89 -6.43
N CYS A 118 -2.17 2.28 -5.61
CA CYS A 118 -2.30 2.62 -4.18
C CYS A 118 -1.66 1.57 -3.25
N ILE A 119 -1.22 0.45 -3.80
CA ILE A 119 -0.53 -0.63 -3.07
C ILE A 119 0.88 -0.71 -3.66
N LEU A 120 1.89 -0.57 -2.81
CA LEU A 120 3.28 -0.88 -3.11
C LEU A 120 3.66 -2.12 -2.30
N THR A 121 4.31 -3.10 -2.90
CA THR A 121 4.88 -4.24 -2.17
C THR A 121 6.24 -3.90 -1.58
N LEU A 122 6.68 -4.64 -0.56
CA LEU A 122 8.04 -4.54 -0.04
C LEU A 122 9.07 -4.87 -1.13
N SER A 123 8.79 -5.85 -1.99
CA SER A 123 9.64 -6.19 -3.14
C SER A 123 9.85 -4.99 -4.09
N GLU A 124 8.77 -4.32 -4.50
CA GLU A 124 8.85 -3.14 -5.37
C GLU A 124 9.62 -2.00 -4.66
N ARG A 125 9.31 -1.75 -3.39
CA ARG A 125 9.99 -0.69 -2.63
C ARG A 125 11.49 -0.96 -2.46
N LEU A 126 11.88 -2.20 -2.16
CA LEU A 126 13.28 -2.60 -2.06
C LEU A 126 13.99 -2.44 -3.40
N SER A 127 13.39 -2.92 -4.49
CA SER A 127 13.98 -2.81 -5.83
C SER A 127 14.26 -1.36 -6.23
N ASN A 128 13.45 -0.42 -5.78
CA ASN A 128 13.66 1.01 -6.03
C ASN A 128 14.66 1.68 -5.07
N ALA A 129 14.92 1.07 -3.91
CA ALA A 129 15.69 1.67 -2.82
C ALA A 129 17.11 1.10 -2.64
N ILE A 130 17.41 -0.05 -3.24
CA ILE A 130 18.74 -0.68 -3.21
C ILE A 130 19.60 -0.18 -4.36
N GLN A 131 20.93 -0.18 -4.17
CA GLN A 131 21.87 0.21 -5.22
C GLN A 131 22.00 -0.90 -6.27
N SER A 132 22.50 -0.58 -7.47
CA SER A 132 22.63 -1.55 -8.58
C SER A 132 23.50 -2.77 -8.26
N SER A 133 24.39 -2.69 -7.26
CA SER A 133 25.20 -3.81 -6.77
C SER A 133 24.48 -4.69 -5.75
N ASP A 134 23.48 -4.14 -5.08
CA ASP A 134 22.70 -4.83 -4.06
C ASP A 134 21.57 -5.61 -4.73
N LYS A 135 21.16 -6.72 -4.10
CA LYS A 135 20.04 -7.52 -4.58
C LYS A 135 19.18 -8.00 -3.42
N ILE A 136 17.91 -8.22 -3.70
CA ILE A 136 17.06 -9.06 -2.87
C ILE A 136 17.63 -10.48 -2.93
N LEU A 137 17.83 -11.11 -1.77
CA LEU A 137 18.34 -12.47 -1.69
C LEU A 137 17.31 -13.47 -2.21
N SER A 138 17.77 -14.49 -2.92
CA SER A 138 16.95 -15.61 -3.38
C SER A 138 16.39 -16.39 -2.20
N PHE A 139 15.14 -16.86 -2.32
CA PHE A 139 14.52 -17.75 -1.34
C PHE A 139 14.65 -19.24 -1.72
N GLU A 140 15.25 -19.53 -2.88
CA GLU A 140 15.25 -20.86 -3.48
C GLU A 140 16.66 -21.46 -3.54
N ASN A 141 16.74 -22.80 -3.45
CA ASN A 141 17.92 -23.62 -3.72
C ASN A 141 19.23 -23.18 -3.03
N ASN A 142 19.13 -22.62 -1.82
CA ASN A 142 20.27 -22.17 -1.00
C ASN A 142 21.30 -21.27 -1.72
N THR A 143 20.92 -20.64 -2.84
CA THR A 143 21.85 -19.88 -3.69
C THR A 143 22.52 -18.73 -2.94
N ASP A 144 21.81 -18.13 -1.99
CA ASP A 144 22.28 -17.01 -1.19
C ASP A 144 22.54 -17.39 0.29
N GLU A 145 22.78 -18.66 0.58
CA GLU A 145 23.02 -19.18 1.94
C GLU A 145 24.10 -18.40 2.70
N SER A 146 25.25 -18.11 2.07
CA SER A 146 26.32 -17.34 2.69
C SER A 146 25.89 -15.92 3.07
N SER A 147 25.02 -15.30 2.27
CA SER A 147 24.49 -13.97 2.55
C SER A 147 23.48 -14.01 3.71
N TYR A 148 22.65 -15.05 3.80
CA TYR A 148 21.78 -15.23 4.95
C TYR A 148 22.55 -15.53 6.24
N LYS A 149 23.64 -16.30 6.18
CA LYS A 149 24.52 -16.50 7.34
C LYS A 149 25.13 -15.18 7.80
N SER A 150 25.64 -14.37 6.87
CA SER A 150 26.14 -13.03 7.20
C SER A 150 25.04 -12.14 7.81
N ASN A 151 23.83 -12.16 7.26
CA ASN A 151 22.70 -11.40 7.80
C ASN A 151 22.24 -11.93 9.17
N TYR A 152 22.41 -13.22 9.46
CA TYR A 152 22.19 -13.81 10.78
C TYR A 152 23.07 -13.18 11.84
N ASP A 153 24.37 -13.04 11.54
CA ASP A 153 25.34 -12.49 12.49
C ASP A 153 25.02 -11.01 12.84
N LYS A 154 24.32 -10.29 11.94
CA LYS A 154 23.83 -8.91 12.17
C LYS A 154 22.65 -8.81 13.15
N ILE A 155 22.07 -9.92 13.61
CA ILE A 155 20.92 -9.89 14.55
C ILE A 155 21.34 -9.37 15.93
N LYS A 156 22.56 -9.67 16.38
CA LYS A 156 23.06 -9.25 17.69
C LYS A 156 23.17 -7.74 17.83
N SER A 157 23.62 -7.09 16.76
CA SER A 157 23.79 -5.64 16.70
C SER A 157 22.54 -4.91 16.21
N HIS A 158 21.37 -5.57 16.22
CA HIS A 158 20.12 -4.93 15.87
C HIS A 158 19.64 -4.01 16.99
N ASP A 159 19.51 -2.72 16.65
CA ASP A 159 18.93 -1.71 17.53
C ASP A 159 17.43 -1.53 17.22
N ASP A 160 16.59 -1.98 18.15
CA ASP A 160 15.14 -1.90 18.03
C ASP A 160 14.63 -0.45 18.00
N ASN A 161 15.39 0.53 18.52
CA ASN A 161 14.97 1.93 18.58
C ASN A 161 15.07 2.64 17.23
N THR A 162 16.07 2.28 16.43
CA THR A 162 16.35 2.93 15.14
C THR A 162 15.81 2.11 13.96
N MET A 163 15.84 0.78 14.08
CA MET A 163 15.49 -0.15 12.99
C MET A 163 14.10 -0.79 13.13
N GLY A 164 13.39 -0.51 14.23
CA GLY A 164 12.14 -1.17 14.57
C GLY A 164 12.36 -2.51 15.27
N ALA A 165 11.38 -2.93 16.07
CA ALA A 165 11.49 -4.16 16.86
C ALA A 165 11.55 -5.40 15.96
N LEU A 166 12.52 -6.29 16.21
CA LEU A 166 12.58 -7.57 15.51
C LEU A 166 11.29 -8.38 15.71
N PRO A 167 10.72 -8.94 14.64
CA PRO A 167 9.68 -9.95 14.75
C PRO A 167 10.17 -11.15 15.57
N LYS A 168 9.26 -11.80 16.29
CA LYS A 168 9.58 -12.90 17.20
C LYS A 168 10.50 -13.96 16.59
N GLU A 169 10.20 -14.36 15.35
CA GLU A 169 10.98 -15.35 14.59
C GLU A 169 12.45 -14.95 14.37
N LEU A 170 12.75 -13.65 14.30
CA LEU A 170 14.13 -13.13 14.23
C LEU A 170 14.71 -12.83 15.61
N SER A 171 13.90 -12.33 16.55
CA SER A 171 14.39 -12.01 17.90
C SER A 171 14.86 -13.26 18.65
N ASP A 172 14.21 -14.40 18.45
CA ASP A 172 14.59 -15.68 19.07
C ASP A 172 16.01 -16.12 18.67
N LEU A 173 16.51 -15.65 17.51
CA LEU A 173 17.88 -15.93 17.04
C LEU A 173 18.95 -15.18 17.85
N ARG A 174 18.60 -14.13 18.61
CA ARG A 174 19.56 -13.42 19.48
C ARG A 174 20.25 -14.37 20.45
N ASN A 175 19.56 -15.42 20.89
CA ASN A 175 20.05 -16.40 21.87
C ASN A 175 20.82 -17.58 21.25
N HIS A 176 21.05 -17.59 19.93
CA HIS A 176 21.61 -18.73 19.18
C HIS A 176 22.75 -18.31 18.23
N GLN A 177 23.58 -17.37 18.65
CA GLN A 177 24.56 -16.67 17.81
C GLN A 177 25.55 -17.59 17.08
N ASP A 178 25.93 -18.70 17.69
CA ASP A 178 26.86 -19.70 17.15
C ASP A 178 26.22 -20.66 16.13
N GLN A 179 24.91 -20.52 15.89
CA GLN A 179 24.12 -21.44 15.07
C GLN A 179 23.79 -20.88 13.68
N SER A 180 24.50 -19.86 13.20
CA SER A 180 24.28 -19.31 11.85
C SER A 180 24.41 -20.39 10.77
N SER A 181 25.29 -21.38 10.95
CA SER A 181 25.46 -22.51 10.04
C SER A 181 24.21 -23.38 9.86
N THR A 182 23.32 -23.44 10.85
CA THR A 182 22.13 -24.31 10.88
C THR A 182 20.79 -23.56 10.95
N LYS A 183 20.77 -22.31 11.39
CA LYS A 183 19.55 -21.49 11.59
C LYS A 183 19.40 -20.30 10.64
N TRP A 184 20.32 -20.10 9.69
CA TRP A 184 20.22 -19.02 8.68
C TRP A 184 18.91 -19.07 7.88
N ASN A 185 18.35 -20.26 7.67
CA ASN A 185 17.11 -20.51 6.93
C ASN A 185 15.87 -19.88 7.60
N VAL A 186 15.94 -19.53 8.89
CA VAL A 186 14.89 -18.78 9.57
C VAL A 186 14.76 -17.38 8.95
N ILE A 187 15.87 -16.72 8.65
CA ILE A 187 15.86 -15.43 7.95
C ILE A 187 15.34 -15.59 6.53
N GLN A 188 15.79 -16.61 5.81
CA GLN A 188 15.28 -16.88 4.46
C GLN A 188 13.74 -17.08 4.46
N SER A 189 13.22 -17.83 5.43
CA SER A 189 11.79 -18.07 5.58
C SER A 189 11.02 -16.79 5.91
N PHE A 190 11.57 -15.96 6.82
CA PHE A 190 11.05 -14.63 7.11
C PHE A 190 10.98 -13.77 5.84
N CYS A 191 12.06 -13.72 5.06
CA CYS A 191 12.15 -12.95 3.83
C CYS A 191 11.15 -13.42 2.77
N LYS A 192 11.03 -14.73 2.57
CA LYS A 192 10.06 -15.35 1.65
C LYS A 192 8.61 -14.96 1.99
N LYS A 193 8.31 -14.90 3.29
CA LYS A 193 6.98 -14.51 3.79
C LYS A 193 6.72 -13.01 3.68
N LYS A 194 7.70 -12.17 3.99
CA LYS A 194 7.53 -10.71 4.11
C LYS A 194 7.72 -9.94 2.81
N ILE A 195 8.68 -10.30 1.96
CA ILE A 195 8.94 -9.54 0.72
C ILE A 195 7.72 -9.37 -0.21
N PRO A 196 6.82 -10.36 -0.38
CA PRO A 196 5.65 -10.16 -1.24
C PRO A 196 4.54 -9.33 -0.57
N THR A 197 4.64 -8.97 0.71
CA THR A 197 3.56 -8.26 1.40
C THR A 197 3.52 -6.79 1.04
N PRO A 198 2.35 -6.13 1.18
CA PRO A 198 2.23 -4.68 1.04
C PRO A 198 3.18 -3.93 1.99
N PHE A 199 3.77 -2.85 1.50
CA PHE A 199 4.57 -1.91 2.26
C PHE A 199 3.66 -0.91 2.97
N THR A 200 3.35 -1.20 4.22
CA THR A 200 2.44 -0.40 5.06
C THR A 200 3.12 0.18 6.30
N ASN A 201 4.34 -0.27 6.62
CA ASN A 201 5.09 0.12 7.80
C ASN A 201 6.59 0.28 7.45
N MET A 202 7.18 1.38 7.89
CA MET A 202 8.61 1.68 7.73
C MET A 202 9.53 0.69 8.46
N ASP A 203 9.14 0.20 9.63
CA ASP A 203 9.95 -0.74 10.40
C ASP A 203 10.07 -2.09 9.68
N ASP A 204 8.96 -2.59 9.14
CA ASP A 204 8.96 -3.78 8.28
C ASP A 204 9.92 -3.60 7.09
N PHE A 205 9.92 -2.41 6.47
CA PHE A 205 10.86 -2.12 5.38
C PHE A 205 12.31 -2.08 5.83
N LYS A 206 12.64 -1.44 6.96
CA LYS A 206 14.01 -1.40 7.50
C LYS A 206 14.53 -2.81 7.82
N ILE A 207 13.69 -3.64 8.45
CA ILE A 207 14.02 -5.02 8.81
C ILE A 207 14.24 -5.85 7.54
N VAL A 208 13.30 -5.81 6.60
CA VAL A 208 13.43 -6.59 5.36
C VAL A 208 14.60 -6.10 4.52
N LYS A 209 14.85 -4.78 4.45
CA LYS A 209 16.05 -4.24 3.80
C LYS A 209 17.31 -4.80 4.44
N LYS A 210 17.45 -4.74 5.77
CA LYS A 210 18.66 -5.20 6.47
C LYS A 210 18.92 -6.70 6.33
N TYR A 211 17.88 -7.53 6.38
CA TYR A 211 18.03 -8.98 6.52
C TYR A 211 17.76 -9.78 5.24
N CYS A 212 17.08 -9.18 4.26
CA CYS A 212 16.67 -9.86 3.03
C CYS A 212 17.36 -9.34 1.77
N THR A 213 18.31 -8.42 1.92
CA THR A 213 19.17 -7.99 0.81
C THR A 213 20.63 -8.34 1.09
N LYS A 214 21.40 -8.44 0.01
CA LYS A 214 22.85 -8.43 0.08
C LYS A 214 23.31 -6.99 0.15
N ASP A 215 23.87 -6.58 1.28
CA ASP A 215 24.63 -5.32 1.32
C ASP A 215 25.99 -5.60 0.66
N SER A 216 26.28 -4.90 -0.43
CA SER A 216 27.60 -4.93 -1.08
C SER A 216 28.63 -4.07 -0.34
N SER A 217 28.17 -3.28 0.64
CA SER A 217 28.99 -2.35 1.41
C SER A 217 29.57 -3.06 2.63
N THR A 218 30.73 -3.67 2.42
CA THR A 218 31.74 -3.92 3.47
C THR A 218 32.38 -2.62 3.92
#